data_AF-A0AAW4W8M8-F1
#
_entry.id   AF-A0AAW4W8M8-F1
#
_cell.length_a   1.000
_cell.length_b   1.000
_cell.length_c   1.000
_cell.angle_alpha   90.00
_cell.angle_beta   90.00
_cell.angle_gamma   90.00
#
_symmetry.space_group_name_H-M   'P 1'
#
loop_
_entity.id
_entity.type
_entity.pdbx_description
1 polymer ?
#
loop_
_entity_poly.entity_id
_entity_poly.type
_entity_poly.pdbx_seq_one_letter_code
_entity_poly.pdbx_strand_id
1 'polypeptide(L)'
;MNLDFLKGNPALNDISPEKLQFLMDFASNNADTKDAKSMASTVMNAANNAKQNGMTFSNTETTLLIELLKQNMSEAERVKADKLLQMMQMLQKKKK
;
A
#
# COMPACT_ATOMS: atom_id res chain seq x y z
N MET A 1 5.77 -13.37 -3.38
CA MET A 1 5.35 -12.39 -2.35
C MET A 1 4.97 -13.14 -1.10
N ASN A 2 5.46 -12.77 0.08
CA ASN A 2 5.01 -13.36 1.34
C ASN A 2 3.96 -12.44 1.99
N LEU A 3 2.71 -12.91 2.10
CA LEU A 3 1.59 -12.17 2.69
C LEU A 3 1.49 -12.34 4.21
N ASP A 4 2.31 -13.20 4.82
CA ASP A 4 2.31 -13.40 6.28
C ASP A 4 2.69 -12.13 7.03
N PHE A 5 3.43 -11.23 6.38
CA PHE A 5 3.68 -9.88 6.88
C PHE A 5 2.40 -9.12 7.24
N LEU A 6 1.31 -9.29 6.48
CA LEU A 6 0.03 -8.63 6.77
C LEU A 6 -0.70 -9.28 7.96
N LYS A 7 -0.49 -10.57 8.21
CA LYS A 7 -1.20 -11.30 9.28
C LYS A 7 -0.60 -11.04 10.67
N GLY A 8 0.69 -10.72 10.73
CA GLY A 8 1.41 -10.46 11.99
C GLY A 8 1.67 -8.98 12.29
N ASN A 9 1.19 -8.05 11.46
CA ASN A 9 1.53 -6.65 11.63
C ASN A 9 0.65 -5.96 12.68
N PRO A 10 1.21 -5.43 13.78
CA PRO A 10 0.42 -4.73 14.79
C PRO A 10 -0.25 -3.46 14.26
N ALA A 11 0.26 -2.86 13.19
CA ALA A 11 -0.38 -1.72 12.54
C ALA A 11 -1.65 -2.09 11.75
N LEU A 12 -1.96 -3.38 11.63
CA LEU A 12 -3.21 -3.91 11.10
C LEU A 12 -4.15 -4.41 12.22
N ASN A 13 -3.82 -4.21 13.50
CA ASN A 13 -4.71 -4.64 14.59
C ASN A 13 -6.04 -3.89 14.63
N ASP A 14 -6.05 -2.61 14.22
CA ASP A 14 -7.24 -1.75 14.21
C ASP A 14 -7.90 -1.65 12.81
N ILE A 15 -7.48 -2.48 11.86
CA ILE A 15 -8.04 -2.45 10.50
C ILE A 15 -9.42 -3.13 10.48
N SER A 16 -10.36 -2.56 9.71
CA SER A 16 -11.64 -3.24 9.51
C SER A 16 -11.46 -4.50 8.66
N PRO A 17 -12.30 -5.55 8.84
CA PRO A 17 -12.22 -6.78 8.07
C PRO A 17 -12.28 -6.55 6.56
N GLU A 18 -13.09 -5.59 6.10
CA GLU A 18 -13.23 -5.26 4.67
C GLU A 18 -11.94 -4.68 4.10
N LYS A 19 -11.28 -3.79 4.87
CA LYS A 19 -9.99 -3.24 4.48
C LYS A 19 -8.91 -4.30 4.49
N LEU A 20 -8.91 -5.21 5.48
CA LEU A 20 -7.96 -6.33 5.51
C LEU A 20 -8.10 -7.21 4.26
N GLN A 21 -9.33 -7.58 3.90
CA GLN A 21 -9.63 -8.35 2.70
C GLN A 21 -9.15 -7.60 1.46
N PHE A 22 -9.43 -6.29 1.37
CA PHE A 22 -8.94 -5.45 0.30
C PHE A 22 -7.41 -5.45 0.21
N LEU A 23 -6.69 -5.33 1.33
CA LEU A 23 -5.23 -5.38 1.34
C LEU A 23 -4.71 -6.75 0.86
N MET A 24 -5.32 -7.84 1.30
CA MET A 24 -4.96 -9.20 0.87
C MET A 24 -5.21 -9.40 -0.63
N ASP A 25 -6.38 -9.00 -1.11
CA ASP A 25 -6.74 -9.10 -2.52
C ASP A 25 -5.84 -8.20 -3.36
N PHE A 26 -5.61 -6.97 -2.91
CA PHE A 26 -4.72 -6.04 -3.58
C PHE A 26 -3.30 -6.61 -3.68
N ALA A 27 -2.74 -7.10 -2.57
CA ALA A 27 -1.39 -7.64 -2.55
C ALA A 27 -1.27 -8.89 -3.42
N SER A 28 -2.28 -9.76 -3.41
CA SER A 28 -2.34 -10.96 -4.24
C SER A 28 -2.41 -10.60 -5.73
N ASN A 29 -3.28 -9.67 -6.11
CA ASN A 29 -3.46 -9.23 -7.49
C ASN A 29 -2.26 -8.43 -8.03
N ASN A 30 -1.49 -7.80 -7.14
CA ASN A 30 -0.36 -6.95 -7.49
C ASN A 30 0.98 -7.55 -7.08
N ALA A 31 1.02 -8.85 -6.81
CA ALA A 31 2.22 -9.57 -6.41
C ALA A 31 3.34 -9.44 -7.46
N ASP A 32 2.99 -9.31 -8.73
CA ASP A 32 3.94 -9.20 -9.85
C ASP A 32 4.42 -7.76 -10.12
N THR A 33 4.00 -6.78 -9.32
CA THR A 33 4.39 -5.37 -9.51
C THR A 33 5.87 -5.19 -9.18
N LYS A 34 6.69 -5.00 -10.22
CA LYS A 34 8.16 -4.82 -10.09
C LYS A 34 8.62 -3.37 -10.23
N ASP A 35 7.74 -2.48 -10.69
CA ASP A 35 8.05 -1.08 -10.99
C ASP A 35 7.31 -0.11 -10.05
N ALA A 36 8.02 0.90 -9.56
CA ALA A 36 7.48 1.90 -8.64
C ALA A 36 6.37 2.75 -9.28
N LYS A 37 6.45 3.02 -10.59
CA LYS A 37 5.42 3.77 -11.32
C LYS A 37 4.12 2.98 -11.44
N SER A 38 4.21 1.69 -11.80
CA SER A 38 3.06 0.80 -11.85
C SER A 38 2.44 0.67 -10.46
N MET A 39 3.26 0.48 -9.43
CA MET A 39 2.81 0.45 -8.03
C MET A 39 2.05 1.71 -7.63
N ALA A 40 2.59 2.90 -7.89
CA ALA A 40 1.90 4.15 -7.56
C ALA A 40 0.53 4.23 -8.24
N SER A 41 0.47 3.84 -9.52
CA SER A 41 -0.77 3.83 -10.31
C SER A 41 -1.79 2.86 -9.69
N THR A 42 -1.35 1.65 -9.35
CA THR A 42 -2.21 0.63 -8.76
C THR A 42 -2.68 1.04 -7.37
N VAL A 43 -1.79 1.49 -6.50
CA VAL A 43 -2.14 1.97 -5.14
C VAL A 43 -3.12 3.13 -5.23
N MET A 44 -2.94 4.05 -6.16
CA MET A 44 -3.83 5.20 -6.34
C MET A 44 -5.21 4.78 -6.85
N ASN A 45 -5.28 3.84 -7.81
CA ASN A 45 -6.55 3.28 -8.29
C ASN A 45 -7.28 2.51 -7.18
N ALA A 46 -6.54 1.70 -6.44
CA ALA A 46 -7.03 0.95 -5.29
C ALA A 46 -7.55 1.87 -4.19
N ALA A 47 -6.79 2.89 -3.80
CA ALA A 47 -7.20 3.88 -2.82
C ALA A 47 -8.43 4.66 -3.27
N ASN A 48 -8.55 5.00 -4.57
CA ASN A 48 -9.75 5.64 -5.11
C ASN A 48 -10.98 4.71 -5.03
N ASN A 49 -10.84 3.45 -5.44
CA ASN A 49 -11.91 2.46 -5.33
C ASN A 49 -12.34 2.23 -3.88
N ALA A 50 -11.38 2.08 -2.96
CA ALA A 50 -11.66 1.95 -1.54
C ALA A 50 -12.40 3.19 -1.01
N LYS A 51 -11.94 4.39 -1.37
CA LYS A 51 -12.58 5.65 -0.98
C LYS A 51 -14.02 5.76 -1.49
N GLN A 52 -14.31 5.28 -2.70
CA GLN A 52 -15.67 5.23 -3.22
C GLN A 52 -16.58 4.30 -2.41
N ASN A 53 -16.02 3.22 -1.87
CA ASN A 53 -16.70 2.30 -0.96
C ASN A 53 -16.69 2.77 0.51
N GLY A 54 -16.34 4.03 0.78
CA GLY A 54 -16.26 4.57 2.15
C GLY A 54 -15.05 4.08 2.95
N MET A 55 -14.15 3.31 2.35
CA MET A 55 -12.92 2.83 2.98
C MET A 55 -11.79 3.84 2.80
N THR A 56 -11.20 4.28 3.90
CA THR A 56 -10.01 5.15 3.89
C THR A 56 -8.82 4.42 4.50
N PHE A 57 -7.67 4.52 3.85
CA PHE A 57 -6.43 3.99 4.40
C PHE A 57 -5.68 5.10 5.13
N SER A 58 -5.18 4.76 6.31
CA SER A 58 -4.22 5.53 7.08
C SER A 58 -2.85 5.52 6.41
N ASN A 59 -2.01 6.47 6.81
CA ASN A 59 -0.61 6.50 6.39
C ASN A 59 0.12 5.20 6.74
N THR A 60 -0.18 4.62 7.90
CA THR A 60 0.45 3.39 8.36
C THR A 60 0.07 2.21 7.45
N GLU A 61 -1.22 1.98 7.22
CA GLU A 61 -1.70 0.90 6.33
C GLU A 61 -1.15 1.03 4.91
N THR A 62 -1.14 2.26 4.37
CA THR A 62 -0.60 2.55 3.04
C THR A 62 0.91 2.28 2.99
N THR A 63 1.65 2.61 4.05
CA THR A 63 3.09 2.35 4.15
C THR A 63 3.38 0.85 4.14
N LEU A 64 2.63 0.06 4.91
CA LEU A 64 2.78 -1.40 4.96
C LEU A 64 2.56 -2.04 3.59
N LEU A 65 1.54 -1.60 2.88
CA LEU A 65 1.21 -2.12 1.57
C LEU A 65 2.33 -1.82 0.56
N ILE A 66 2.89 -0.61 0.62
CA ILE A 66 4.01 -0.23 -0.25
C ILE A 66 5.28 -1.02 0.15
N GLU A 67 5.54 -1.25 1.44
CA GLU A 67 6.64 -2.13 1.90
C GLU A 67 6.51 -3.56 1.39
N LEU A 68 5.29 -4.12 1.38
CA LEU A 68 5.01 -5.45 0.86
C LEU A 68 5.30 -5.54 -0.65
N LEU A 69 4.82 -4.58 -1.43
CA LEU A 69 5.07 -4.53 -2.88
C LEU A 69 6.57 -4.38 -3.19
N LYS A 70 7.27 -3.53 -2.43
CA LYS A 70 8.72 -3.31 -2.54
C LYS A 70 9.52 -4.60 -2.37
N GLN A 71 9.03 -5.60 -1.62
CA GLN A 71 9.78 -6.84 -1.41
C GLN A 71 10.09 -7.57 -2.73
N ASN A 72 9.21 -7.48 -3.73
CA ASN A 72 9.42 -8.10 -5.04
C ASN A 72 10.13 -7.18 -6.05
N MET A 73 10.45 -5.94 -5.67
CA MET A 73 11.12 -4.96 -6.51
C MET A 73 12.65 -5.05 -6.39
N SER A 74 13.35 -4.60 -7.44
CA SER A 74 14.80 -4.38 -7.40
C SER A 74 15.16 -3.20 -6.52
N GLU A 75 16.41 -3.12 -6.06
CA GLU A 75 16.88 -2.05 -5.17
C GLU A 75 16.65 -0.64 -5.74
N ALA A 76 16.86 -0.46 -7.05
CA ALA A 76 16.59 0.81 -7.74
C ALA A 76 15.10 1.20 -7.71
N GLU A 77 14.20 0.22 -7.86
CA GLU A 77 12.74 0.46 -7.83
C GLU A 77 12.24 0.67 -6.40
N ARG A 78 12.84 0.01 -5.40
CA ARG A 78 12.56 0.25 -3.97
C ARG A 78 12.83 1.71 -3.59
N VAL A 79 13.96 2.28 -4.00
CA VAL A 79 14.30 3.68 -3.72
C VAL A 79 13.29 4.65 -4.36
N LYS A 80 12.80 4.34 -5.56
CA LYS A 80 11.74 5.14 -6.21
C LYS A 80 10.41 5.03 -5.45
N ALA A 81 10.05 3.83 -5.02
CA ALA A 81 8.86 3.57 -4.22
C ALA A 81 8.90 4.32 -2.88
N ASP A 82 10.06 4.38 -2.22
CA ASP A 82 10.25 5.14 -0.98
C ASP A 82 10.06 6.64 -1.19
N LYS A 83 10.63 7.20 -2.26
CA LYS A 83 10.43 8.62 -2.61
C LYS A 83 8.95 8.94 -2.86
N LEU A 84 8.25 8.07 -3.57
CA LEU A 84 6.81 8.23 -3.83
C LEU A 84 5.99 8.19 -2.53
N LEU A 85 6.29 7.24 -1.64
CA LEU A 85 5.67 7.15 -0.32
C LEU A 85 5.88 8.44 0.48
N GLN A 86 7.13 8.94 0.51
CA GLN A 86 7.48 10.16 1.22
C GLN A 86 6.71 11.38 0.66
N MET A 87 6.57 11.47 -0.67
CA MET A 87 5.76 12.51 -1.31
C MET A 87 4.27 12.40 -0.95
N MET A 88 3.70 11.19 -0.97
CA MET A 88 2.31 10.95 -0.59
C MET A 88 2.05 11.33 0.88
N GLN A 89 2.95 10.97 1.78
CA GLN A 89 2.85 11.34 3.20
C GLN A 89 2.88 12.87 3.40
N MET A 90 3.72 13.59 2.65
CA MET A 90 3.75 15.06 2.68
C MET A 90 2.44 15.68 2.16
N LEU A 91 1.87 15.13 1.09
CA LEU A 91 0.59 15.59 0.54
C LEU A 91 -0.59 15.33 1.47
N GLN A 92 -0.59 14.20 2.17
CA GLN A 92 -1.62 13.87 3.17
C GLN A 92 -1.49 14.74 4.43
N LYS A 93 -0.26 15.04 4.89
CA LYS A 93 -0.02 15.96 6.01
C LYS A 93 -0.51 17.39 5.75
N LYS A 94 -0.43 17.88 4.50
CA LYS A 94 -0.93 19.21 4.12
C LYS A 94 -2.45 19.33 4.05
N LYS A 95 -3.19 18.22 4.11
CA LYS A 95 -4.66 18.21 4.11
C LYS A 95 -5.26 18.17 5.52
N LYS A 96 -4.43 18.23 6.57
CA LYS A 96 -4.87 18.43 7.96
C LYS A 96 -4.85 19.91 8.32
#